data_AF-A0A4P8D2S8-F1
#
_entry.id   AF-A0A4P8D2S8-F1
#
_cell.length_a   1.000
_cell.length_b   1.000
_cell.length_c   1.000
_cell.angle_alpha   90.00
_cell.angle_beta   90.00
_cell.angle_gamma   90.00
#
_symmetry.space_group_name_H-M   'P 1'
#
loop_
_entity.id
_entity.type
_entity.pdbx_description
1 polymer ?
#
loop_
_entity_poly.entity_id
_entity_poly.type
_entity_poly.pdbx_seq_one_letter_code
_entity_poly.pdbx_strand_id
1 'polypeptide(L)'
;MNLNKNQQVKSSFLLPLIINNLGKDISNDAEPIILYSFSMFTLTLIALVCFINVIGYFISLYLIHKYDIDNKYPKLKRLIKYYEKYSFTIILIEGGVCIIILVFIIIINLIISGILTFN
;
A
#
# COMPACT_ATOMS: atom_id res chain seq x y z
N MET A 1 18.77 21.79 22.76
CA MET A 1 18.56 21.32 21.37
C MET A 1 17.11 20.86 21.26
N ASN A 2 16.27 21.65 20.59
CA ASN A 2 14.81 21.60 20.69
C ASN A 2 14.25 20.46 19.81
N LEU A 3 13.97 19.30 20.42
CA LEU A 3 13.38 18.13 19.77
C LEU A 3 11.86 18.33 19.63
N ASN A 4 11.45 19.23 18.73
CA ASN A 4 10.06 19.37 18.35
C ASN A 4 9.91 19.24 16.84
N LYS A 5 9.71 18.00 16.40
CA LYS A 5 8.97 17.67 15.18
C LYS A 5 8.31 16.33 15.44
N ASN A 6 7.10 16.40 16.00
CA ASN A 6 6.08 15.37 15.87
C ASN A 6 5.88 15.11 14.36
N GLN A 7 6.73 14.26 13.77
CA GLN A 7 6.48 13.68 12.47
C GLN A 7 5.31 12.73 12.68
N GLN A 8 4.09 13.29 12.60
CA GLN A 8 2.90 12.49 12.37
C GLN A 8 3.12 11.79 11.04
N VAL A 9 3.70 10.60 11.10
CA VAL A 9 3.69 9.62 10.03
C VAL A 9 2.21 9.36 9.79
N LYS A 10 1.63 10.09 8.83
CA LYS A 10 0.27 9.84 8.36
C LYS A 10 0.33 8.52 7.59
N SER A 11 0.40 7.42 8.33
CA SER A 11 0.24 6.08 7.78
C SER A 11 -1.09 6.08 7.05
N SER A 12 -1.07 5.73 5.77
CA SER A 12 -2.23 5.64 4.88
C SER A 12 -3.49 5.25 5.64
N PHE A 13 -4.42 6.20 5.79
CA PHE A 13 -5.66 6.04 6.57
C PHE A 13 -6.52 4.86 6.10
N LEU A 14 -6.31 4.42 4.86
CA LEU A 14 -6.98 3.27 4.27
C LEU A 14 -6.52 1.92 4.83
N LEU A 15 -5.24 1.76 5.18
CA LEU A 15 -4.69 0.47 5.62
C LEU A 15 -5.32 -0.03 6.94
N PRO A 16 -5.37 0.77 8.03
CA PRO A 16 -6.00 0.33 9.27
C PRO A 16 -7.49 0.03 9.11
N LEU A 17 -8.20 0.79 8.25
CA LEU A 17 -9.64 0.64 8.03
C LEU A 17 -9.97 -0.66 7.29
N ILE A 18 -9.16 -1.02 6.29
CA ILE A 18 -9.30 -2.29 5.57
C ILE A 18 -9.01 -3.47 6.53
N ILE A 19 -7.93 -3.41 7.30
CA ILE A 19 -7.52 -4.49 8.20
C ILE A 19 -8.56 -4.69 9.34
N ASN A 20 -9.06 -3.61 9.93
CA ASN A 20 -10.03 -3.69 11.02
C ASN A 20 -11.38 -4.28 10.59
N ASN A 21 -11.81 -4.04 9.35
CA ASN A 21 -13.04 -4.65 8.83
C ASN A 21 -12.84 -6.11 8.43
N LEU A 22 -11.68 -6.49 7.89
CA LEU A 22 -11.43 -7.87 7.45
C LEU A 22 -11.16 -8.84 8.61
N GLY A 23 -10.51 -8.40 9.68
CA GLY A 23 -10.12 -9.27 10.80
C GLY A 23 -11.26 -9.64 11.76
N LYS A 24 -12.40 -8.95 11.69
CA LYS A 24 -13.47 -9.05 12.71
C LYS A 24 -14.38 -10.27 12.53
N ASP A 25 -14.47 -10.82 11.31
CA ASP A 25 -15.41 -11.89 10.96
C ASP A 25 -14.75 -13.26 10.80
N ILE A 26 -13.48 -13.40 11.16
CA ILE A 26 -12.77 -14.68 11.08
C ILE A 26 -13.14 -15.52 12.30
N SER A 27 -13.99 -16.53 12.11
CA SER A 27 -14.24 -17.57 13.11
C SER A 27 -12.95 -18.34 13.39
N ASN A 28 -12.60 -18.52 14.67
CA ASN A 28 -11.45 -19.33 15.07
C ASN A 28 -11.59 -20.82 14.71
N ASP A 29 -12.80 -21.27 14.37
CA ASP A 29 -13.12 -22.64 13.98
C ASP A 29 -13.16 -22.81 12.44
N ALA A 30 -12.72 -21.81 11.68
CA ALA A 30 -12.70 -21.89 10.23
C ALA A 30 -11.69 -22.92 9.72
N GLU A 31 -12.01 -23.59 8.61
CA GLU A 31 -11.09 -24.54 7.98
C GLU A 31 -9.74 -23.89 7.64
N PRO A 32 -8.61 -24.62 7.74
CA PRO A 32 -7.27 -24.08 7.49
C PRO A 32 -7.13 -23.41 6.12
N ILE A 33 -7.83 -23.92 5.10
CA ILE A 33 -7.82 -23.37 3.75
C ILE A 33 -8.52 -22.00 3.68
N ILE A 34 -9.57 -21.81 4.48
CA ILE A 34 -10.31 -20.55 4.57
C ILE A 34 -9.44 -19.51 5.28
N LEU A 35 -8.81 -19.88 6.39
CA LEU A 35 -7.90 -19.01 7.12
C LEU A 35 -6.70 -18.57 6.26
N TYR A 36 -6.13 -19.51 5.49
CA TYR A 36 -5.07 -19.22 4.53
C TYR A 36 -5.54 -18.23 3.46
N SER A 37 -6.71 -18.47 2.86
CA SER A 37 -7.27 -17.64 1.80
C SER A 37 -7.52 -16.20 2.27
N PHE A 38 -8.07 -16.02 3.47
CA PHE A 38 -8.26 -14.69 4.07
C PHE A 38 -6.94 -13.97 4.35
N SER A 39 -5.94 -14.70 4.85
CA SER A 39 -4.61 -14.16 5.13
C SER A 39 -3.93 -13.69 3.84
N MET A 40 -4.00 -14.50 2.79
CA MET A 40 -3.49 -14.14 1.47
C MET A 40 -4.23 -12.98 0.84
N PHE A 41 -5.56 -12.98 0.93
CA PHE A 41 -6.38 -11.88 0.45
C PHE A 41 -5.98 -10.56 1.12
N THR A 42 -5.81 -10.57 2.45
CA THR A 42 -5.36 -9.40 3.20
C THR A 42 -3.98 -8.91 2.74
N LEU A 43 -3.01 -9.83 2.58
CA LEU A 43 -1.68 -9.48 2.07
C LEU A 43 -1.72 -8.85 0.68
N THR A 44 -2.52 -9.42 -0.24
CA THR A 44 -2.69 -8.88 -1.59
C THR A 44 -3.38 -7.52 -1.59
N LEU A 45 -4.34 -7.28 -0.70
CA LEU A 45 -4.97 -5.97 -0.52
C LEU A 45 -3.97 -4.90 -0.06
N ILE A 46 -3.10 -5.24 0.88
CA ILE A 46 -2.02 -4.35 1.35
C ILE A 46 -1.10 -3.98 0.18
N ALA A 47 -0.67 -4.97 -0.61
CA ALA A 47 0.15 -4.75 -1.80
C ALA A 47 -0.56 -3.86 -2.83
N LEU A 48 -1.86 -4.08 -3.06
CA LEU A 48 -2.66 -3.29 -4.00
C LEU A 48 -2.76 -1.81 -3.59
N VAL A 49 -3.02 -1.54 -2.31
CA VAL A 49 -3.07 -0.16 -1.79
C VAL A 49 -1.72 0.53 -1.96
N CYS A 50 -0.63 -0.18 -1.68
CA CYS A 50 0.71 0.34 -1.86
C CYS A 50 1.01 0.66 -3.33
N PHE A 51 0.58 -0.21 -4.24
CA PHE A 51 0.70 0.03 -5.68
C PHE A 51 -0.11 1.24 -6.16
N ILE A 52 -1.36 1.39 -5.70
CA ILE A 52 -2.21 2.55 -6.01
C ILE A 52 -1.56 3.85 -5.51
N ASN A 53 -0.95 3.85 -4.32
CA ASN A 53 -0.22 5.01 -3.79
C ASN A 53 0.95 5.42 -4.70
N VAL A 54 1.78 4.45 -5.11
CA VAL A 54 2.93 4.70 -5.99
C VAL A 54 2.46 5.25 -7.35
N ILE A 55 1.45 4.63 -7.96
CA ILE A 55 0.86 5.12 -9.21
C ILE A 55 0.28 6.53 -9.05
N GLY A 56 -0.50 6.76 -7.99
CA GLY A 56 -1.11 8.06 -7.71
C GLY A 56 -0.07 9.19 -7.60
N TYR A 57 1.09 8.89 -7.02
CA TYR A 57 2.21 9.81 -6.98
C TYR A 57 2.78 10.11 -8.38
N PHE A 58 3.07 9.09 -9.19
CA PHE A 58 3.56 9.29 -10.56
C PHE A 58 2.58 10.07 -11.42
N ILE A 59 1.27 9.77 -11.30
CA ILE A 59 0.21 10.51 -11.96
C ILE A 59 0.23 11.97 -11.51
N SER A 60 0.32 12.24 -10.20
CA SER A 60 0.38 13.61 -9.68
C SER A 60 1.58 14.38 -10.23
N LEU A 61 2.75 13.75 -10.28
CA LEU A 61 3.97 14.37 -10.81
C LEU A 61 3.88 14.64 -12.32
N TYR A 62 3.29 13.71 -13.07
CA TYR A 62 3.03 13.88 -14.50
C TYR A 62 2.04 15.02 -14.77
N LEU A 63 0.98 15.12 -13.96
CA LEU A 63 -0.01 16.18 -14.07
C LEU A 63 0.61 17.56 -13.79
N ILE A 64 1.44 17.70 -12.75
CA ILE A 64 2.16 18.95 -12.43
C ILE A 64 3.09 19.34 -13.59
N HIS A 65 3.83 18.38 -14.15
CA HIS A 65 4.83 18.70 -15.17
C HIS A 65 4.20 19.08 -16.51
N LYS A 66 3.08 18.45 -16.89
CA LYS A 66 2.46 18.61 -18.21
C LYS A 66 1.34 19.64 -18.27
N TYR A 67 0.67 19.90 -17.15
CA TYR A 67 -0.40 20.89 -17.08
C TYR A 67 -0.07 21.92 -16.03
N ASP A 68 -0.23 23.19 -16.38
CA ASP A 68 -0.23 24.33 -15.45
C ASP A 68 -1.52 24.27 -14.59
N ILE A 69 -1.63 23.25 -13.74
CA ILE A 69 -2.86 22.83 -13.04
C ILE A 69 -3.28 23.88 -12.01
N ASP A 70 -2.39 24.81 -11.69
CA ASP A 70 -2.68 25.89 -10.76
C ASP A 70 -3.91 26.71 -11.17
N ASN A 71 -4.20 26.84 -12.48
CA ASN A 71 -5.33 27.60 -12.98
C ASN A 71 -6.53 26.77 -13.46
N LYS A 72 -6.35 25.52 -13.91
CA LYS A 72 -7.42 24.80 -14.65
C LYS A 72 -8.32 23.91 -13.78
N TYR A 73 -7.82 23.35 -12.66
CA TYR A 73 -8.60 22.43 -11.82
C TYR A 73 -8.33 22.58 -10.31
N PRO A 74 -9.06 23.46 -9.60
CA PRO A 74 -8.84 23.72 -8.17
C PRO A 74 -9.13 22.51 -7.26
N LYS A 75 -9.95 21.55 -7.68
CA LYS A 75 -10.21 20.32 -6.92
C LYS A 75 -9.02 19.36 -6.95
N LEU A 76 -8.36 19.23 -8.12
CA LEU A 76 -7.15 18.42 -8.29
C LEU A 76 -5.96 19.03 -7.57
N LYS A 77 -5.92 20.37 -7.41
CA LYS A 77 -4.88 21.09 -6.66
C LYS A 77 -4.69 20.60 -5.23
N ARG A 78 -5.75 20.19 -4.52
CA ARG A 78 -5.63 19.61 -3.16
C ARG A 78 -4.98 18.24 -3.18
N LEU A 79 -5.34 17.40 -4.15
CA LEU A 79 -4.78 16.06 -4.30
C LEU A 79 -3.29 16.15 -4.68
N ILE A 80 -2.98 17.05 -5.62
CA ILE A 80 -1.62 17.31 -6.08
C ILE A 80 -0.74 17.86 -4.96
N LYS A 81 -1.20 18.89 -4.23
CA LYS A 81 -0.47 19.43 -3.06
C LYS A 81 -0.29 18.40 -1.95
N TYR A 82 -1.20 17.45 -1.82
CA TYR A 82 -1.03 16.34 -0.88
C TYR A 82 0.19 15.52 -1.27
N TYR A 83 0.28 15.07 -2.53
CA TYR A 83 1.39 14.26 -3.05
C TYR A 83 2.71 15.04 -3.25
N GLU A 84 2.65 16.32 -3.56
CA GLU A 84 3.83 17.21 -3.68
C GLU A 84 4.53 17.38 -2.32
N LYS A 85 3.77 17.39 -1.22
CA LYS A 85 4.32 17.45 0.14
C LYS A 85 4.95 16.11 0.58
N TYR A 86 4.60 15.00 -0.06
CA TYR A 86 5.26 13.72 0.21
C TYR A 86 6.64 13.72 -0.45
N SER A 87 7.67 13.58 0.39
CA SER A 87 9.04 13.41 -0.09
C SER A 87 9.13 12.16 -0.96
N PHE A 88 9.73 12.28 -2.14
CA PHE A 88 10.05 11.19 -3.07
C PHE A 88 10.59 9.94 -2.34
N THR A 89 11.38 10.13 -1.28
CA THR A 89 11.89 9.09 -0.38
C THR A 89 10.81 8.19 0.23
N ILE A 90 9.65 8.73 0.62
CA ILE A 90 8.56 7.96 1.23
C ILE A 90 7.93 7.03 0.18
N ILE A 91 7.72 7.51 -1.04
CA ILE A 91 7.19 6.68 -2.14
C ILE A 91 8.19 5.59 -2.50
N LEU A 92 9.49 5.88 -2.46
CA LEU A 92 10.54 4.88 -2.72
C LEU A 92 10.54 3.77 -1.65
N ILE A 93 10.32 4.14 -0.38
CA ILE A 93 10.14 3.18 0.72
C ILE A 93 8.85 2.38 0.54
N GLU A 94 7.70 3.02 0.26
CA GLU A 94 6.44 2.32 0.01
C GLU A 94 6.57 1.34 -1.17
N GLY A 95 7.15 1.78 -2.29
CA GLY A 95 7.42 0.92 -3.44
C GLY A 95 8.32 -0.27 -3.10
N GLY A 96 9.37 -0.06 -2.28
CA GLY A 96 10.23 -1.14 -1.79
C GLY A 96 9.47 -2.14 -0.92
N VAL A 97 8.64 -1.66 0.01
CA VAL A 97 7.78 -2.51 0.85
C VAL A 97 6.79 -3.31 0.01
N CYS A 98 6.20 -2.69 -1.02
CA CYS A 98 5.29 -3.36 -1.96
C CYS A 98 5.97 -4.57 -2.64
N ILE A 99 7.19 -4.37 -3.15
CA ILE A 99 7.95 -5.42 -3.82
C ILE A 99 8.27 -6.56 -2.84
N ILE A 100 8.68 -6.25 -1.61
CA ILE A 100 8.98 -7.26 -0.59
C ILE A 100 7.73 -8.11 -0.29
N ILE A 101 6.57 -7.48 -0.10
CA ILE A 101 5.30 -8.19 0.17
C ILE A 101 4.92 -9.06 -1.03
N LEU A 102 5.05 -8.55 -2.26
CA LEU A 102 4.78 -9.32 -3.49
C LEU A 102 5.67 -10.55 -3.61
N VAL A 103 6.98 -10.40 -3.37
CA VAL A 103 7.93 -11.52 -3.37
C VAL A 103 7.53 -12.56 -2.33
N PHE A 104 7.13 -12.13 -1.13
CA PHE A 104 6.68 -13.02 -0.07
C PHE A 104 5.42 -13.82 -0.47
N ILE A 105 4.45 -13.17 -1.11
CA ILE A 105 3.24 -13.82 -1.64
C ILE A 105 3.61 -14.88 -2.70
N ILE A 106 4.54 -14.56 -3.60
CA ILE A 106 5.00 -15.49 -4.64
C ILE A 106 5.67 -16.72 -4.01
N ILE A 107 6.55 -16.52 -3.03
CA ILE A 107 7.26 -17.62 -2.35
C ILE A 107 6.25 -18.54 -1.65
N ILE A 108 5.29 -18.01 -0.90
CA ILE A 108 4.33 -18.85 -0.18
C ILE A 108 3.45 -19.64 -1.17
N ASN A 109 2.99 -19.00 -2.25
CA ASN A 109 2.20 -19.70 -3.27
C ASN A 109 2.99 -20.79 -4.00
N LEU A 110 4.30 -20.58 -4.23
CA LEU A 110 5.18 -21.62 -4.79
C LEU A 110 5.37 -22.82 -3.86
N ILE A 111 5.49 -22.57 -2.54
CA ILE A 111 5.58 -23.62 -1.52
C ILE A 111 4.28 -24.44 -1.52
N ILE A 112 3.13 -23.78 -1.51
CA ILE A 112 1.82 -24.45 -1.47
C ILE A 112 1.50 -25.19 -2.77
N SER A 113 1.93 -24.65 -3.91
CA SER A 113 1.81 -25.35 -5.19
C SER A 113 2.72 -26.59 -5.30
N GLY A 114 3.55 -26.88 -4.28
CA GLY A 114 4.42 -28.05 -4.23
C GLY A 114 5.64 -27.97 -5.15
N ILE A 115 5.83 -26.87 -5.87
CA ILE A 115 6.97 -26.64 -6.78
C ILE A 115 8.28 -26.51 -5.99
N LEU A 116 8.19 -25.98 -4.76
CA LEU A 116 9.31 -25.83 -3.82
C LEU A 116 9.40 -26.98 -2.80
N THR A 117 8.92 -28.18 -3.15
CA THR A 117 9.21 -29.37 -2.33
C THR A 117 10.65 -29.79 -2.63
N PHE A 118 11.58 -29.49 -1.72
CA PHE A 118 12.93 -30.03 -1.77
C PHE A 118 12.84 -31.57 -1.77
N ASN A 119 13.24 -32.18 -2.89
CA ASN A 119 13.60 -33.59 -2.95
C ASN A 119 15.00 -33.78 -2.37
#